data_AF-A0A9D7X915-F1
#
_entry.id   AF-A0A9D7X915-F1
#
_cell.length_a   1.000
_cell.length_b   1.000
_cell.length_c   1.000
_cell.angle_alpha   90.00
_cell.angle_beta   90.00
_cell.angle_gamma   90.00
#
_symmetry.space_group_name_H-M   'P 1'
#
loop_
_entity.id
_entity.type
_entity.pdbx_description
1 polymer ?
#
loop_
_entity_poly.entity_id
_entity_poly.type
_entity_poly.pdbx_seq_one_letter_code
_entity_poly.pdbx_strand_id
1 'polypeptide(L)'
;MIANSSNRRYEFDWLRLLAILIVFLYHSSRFFNLGDWHVKNINTYVWVEVWNVYVTRWMMPLFFVISGASLFYAIRKSKGFKKFYLNKFLRLMVPVLTASVTHSVLQVYLERLSHGQFSGSFFSFLPQYFNGVYMGIGMSGNFAFHGMHLWFLLFLFLYSLICYYLFIWFLGTGQSFLNWITSLMAIPGLMYLWFIIPMLIMYVLIPQSVLAVGNGGWGFLYYLWFLISGFMIVSNERLQHQIINQRWVSLLMGVVLSGFYLNQLFSPTRVVFPVGINSWILTLLCFLSAWSWLFVILGFGMCYLAFNRPWLKLANEGILPFFILHQTVLLGFGNVIMAWQIHDTLKWALVLSVSFICIISIYIIFIHKFDLFRFLFGMKTFHSFFDIFLKKKVLISLHILFVSLIVFSVMNQISGAGINRAPMPLTYDPGQDILLDSEFITKRSSAGVRVIDDQEASKGRAIEFFSDANEQAASNPLAYIDMQFSAPAGRYFIWMRGKTDIDNGYTDSVWLQVDAQIGAQGQSVRLGNWLDVHPAGVYGWAGDTDDPISIELKNPGDHTIRIQPRQIPHRIDQIWLSRKQHRIPNTTNPIK
;
A
#
# COMPACT_ATOMS: atom_id res chain seq x y z
N MET A 1 -2.57 -47.05 16.05
CA MET A 1 -1.65 -47.21 14.89
C MET A 1 -0.53 -46.20 15.03
N ILE A 2 0.70 -46.69 15.14
CA ILE A 2 1.91 -45.92 15.40
C ILE A 2 2.20 -45.04 14.18
N ALA A 3 2.19 -43.73 14.36
CA ALA A 3 2.44 -42.76 13.31
C ALA A 3 3.88 -42.90 12.78
N ASN A 4 4.02 -43.51 11.60
CA ASN A 4 5.28 -43.52 10.85
C ASN A 4 5.77 -42.09 10.61
N SER A 5 7.09 -41.92 10.70
CA SER A 5 7.88 -40.72 10.40
C SER A 5 7.21 -39.68 9.47
N SER A 6 6.59 -38.65 10.07
CA SER A 6 6.50 -37.27 9.55
C SER A 6 6.39 -37.12 8.01
N ASN A 7 5.29 -37.57 7.39
CA ASN A 7 5.02 -37.32 5.98
C ASN A 7 5.00 -35.80 5.71
N ARG A 8 6.04 -35.29 5.04
CA ARG A 8 6.13 -33.89 4.62
C ARG A 8 5.00 -33.61 3.62
N ARG A 9 4.20 -32.58 3.89
CA ARG A 9 3.09 -32.17 3.02
C ARG A 9 3.62 -31.31 1.87
N TYR A 10 3.99 -31.95 0.76
CA TYR A 10 4.61 -31.30 -0.40
C TYR A 10 3.70 -30.27 -1.08
N GLU A 11 2.38 -30.46 -1.01
CA GLU A 11 1.42 -29.54 -1.60
C GLU A 11 1.52 -28.13 -1.01
N PHE A 12 1.76 -27.99 0.30
CA PHE A 12 1.94 -26.67 0.91
C PHE A 12 3.29 -26.04 0.55
N ASP A 13 4.31 -26.85 0.26
CA ASP A 13 5.60 -26.36 -0.20
C ASP A 13 5.52 -25.84 -1.64
N TRP A 14 4.76 -26.50 -2.51
CA TRP A 14 4.44 -26.00 -3.84
C TRP A 14 3.56 -24.76 -3.80
N LEU A 15 2.51 -24.75 -2.97
CA LEU A 15 1.62 -23.59 -2.85
C LEU A 15 2.36 -22.34 -2.38
N ARG A 16 3.31 -22.45 -1.44
CA ARG A 16 4.17 -21.31 -1.04
C ARG A 16 5.02 -20.82 -2.20
N LEU A 17 5.60 -21.73 -2.98
CA LEU A 17 6.43 -21.39 -4.14
C LEU A 17 5.61 -20.67 -5.23
N LEU A 18 4.44 -21.19 -5.57
CA LEU A 18 3.57 -20.58 -6.57
C LEU A 18 3.03 -19.23 -6.09
N ALA A 19 2.62 -19.14 -4.82
CA ALA A 19 2.13 -17.89 -4.25
C ALA A 19 3.20 -16.78 -4.28
N ILE A 20 4.48 -17.10 -4.02
CA ILE A 20 5.53 -16.09 -4.07
C ILE A 20 5.83 -15.61 -5.50
N LEU A 21 5.73 -16.50 -6.49
CA LEU A 21 5.87 -16.12 -7.90
C LEU A 21 4.71 -15.22 -8.35
N ILE A 22 3.50 -15.46 -7.84
CA ILE A 22 2.34 -14.60 -8.11
C ILE A 22 2.50 -13.23 -7.47
N VAL A 23 3.01 -13.14 -6.23
CA VAL A 23 3.36 -11.86 -5.59
C VAL A 23 4.36 -11.07 -6.41
N PHE A 24 5.36 -11.75 -6.98
CA PHE A 24 6.34 -11.13 -7.86
C PHE A 24 5.71 -10.55 -9.13
N LEU A 25 4.82 -11.32 -9.77
CA LEU A 25 4.05 -10.85 -10.94
C LEU A 25 3.12 -9.70 -10.60
N TYR A 26 2.49 -9.74 -9.42
CA TYR A 26 1.65 -8.66 -8.90
C TYR A 26 2.46 -7.36 -8.78
N HIS A 27 3.58 -7.38 -8.04
CA HIS A 27 4.39 -6.18 -7.82
C HIS A 27 5.08 -5.69 -9.10
N SER A 28 5.45 -6.57 -10.02
CA SER A 28 5.99 -6.14 -11.32
C SER A 28 4.94 -5.44 -12.19
N SER A 29 3.64 -5.72 -12.00
CA SER A 29 2.56 -5.04 -12.71
C SER A 29 2.18 -3.68 -12.09
N ARG A 30 2.54 -3.41 -10.82
CA ARG A 30 2.20 -2.17 -10.08
C ARG A 30 2.77 -0.89 -10.69
N PHE A 31 3.78 -0.98 -11.56
CA PHE A 31 4.24 0.20 -12.31
C PHE A 31 3.15 0.74 -13.25
N PHE A 32 2.20 -0.10 -13.68
CA PHE A 32 1.23 0.19 -14.73
C PHE A 32 -0.23 0.19 -14.27
N ASN A 33 -0.53 -0.12 -13.00
CA ASN A 33 -1.90 -0.05 -12.47
C ASN A 33 -2.33 1.42 -12.23
N LEU A 34 -3.57 1.67 -11.82
CA LEU A 34 -4.05 3.05 -11.60
C LEU A 34 -3.69 3.57 -10.20
N GLY A 35 -3.69 2.69 -9.20
CA GLY A 35 -3.37 3.07 -7.83
C GLY A 35 -1.92 3.54 -7.67
N ASP A 36 -1.74 4.46 -6.71
CA ASP A 36 -0.44 5.02 -6.38
C ASP A 36 0.57 3.96 -5.90
N TRP A 37 1.86 4.22 -6.11
CA TRP A 37 2.95 3.29 -5.83
C TRP A 37 4.29 4.03 -5.76
N HIS A 38 5.32 3.39 -5.19
CA HIS A 38 6.67 3.97 -5.06
C HIS A 38 7.22 4.58 -6.36
N VAL A 39 7.03 3.89 -7.49
CA VAL A 39 7.46 4.33 -8.81
C VAL A 39 6.39 3.92 -9.82
N LYS A 40 6.03 4.84 -10.72
CA LYS A 40 5.01 4.62 -11.76
C LYS A 40 5.59 4.82 -13.16
N ASN A 41 5.05 4.07 -14.12
CA ASN A 41 5.19 4.42 -15.52
C ASN A 41 4.27 5.59 -15.86
N ILE A 42 4.63 6.36 -16.88
CA ILE A 42 3.81 7.49 -17.38
C ILE A 42 2.42 6.98 -17.81
N ASN A 43 2.37 5.85 -18.53
CA ASN A 43 1.11 5.23 -18.94
C ASN A 43 0.66 4.20 -17.91
N THR A 44 -0.61 4.26 -17.55
CA THR A 44 -1.28 3.29 -16.67
C THR A 44 -2.53 2.72 -17.33
N TYR A 45 -2.96 1.53 -16.91
CA TYR A 45 -3.99 0.75 -17.60
C TYR A 45 -5.02 0.19 -16.63
N VAL A 46 -6.31 0.39 -16.95
CA VAL A 46 -7.45 -0.12 -16.17
C VAL A 46 -7.41 -1.64 -16.03
N TRP A 47 -7.07 -2.37 -17.10
CA TRP A 47 -7.03 -3.84 -17.05
C TRP A 47 -5.95 -4.36 -16.08
N VAL A 48 -4.86 -3.59 -15.88
CA VAL A 48 -3.84 -3.92 -14.88
C VAL A 48 -4.39 -3.67 -13.47
N GLU A 49 -5.19 -2.63 -13.26
CA GLU A 49 -5.89 -2.41 -11.98
C GLU A 49 -6.88 -3.55 -11.67
N VAL A 50 -7.67 -3.98 -12.66
CA VAL A 50 -8.58 -5.13 -12.54
C VAL A 50 -7.80 -6.39 -12.12
N TRP A 51 -6.66 -6.67 -12.75
CA TRP A 51 -5.76 -7.76 -12.35
C TRP A 51 -5.27 -7.62 -10.91
N ASN A 52 -4.82 -6.43 -10.50
CA ASN A 52 -4.31 -6.18 -9.16
C ASN A 52 -5.41 -6.39 -8.08
N VAL A 53 -6.61 -5.86 -8.31
CA VAL A 53 -7.77 -6.03 -7.41
C VAL A 53 -8.21 -7.49 -7.34
N TYR A 54 -8.18 -8.20 -8.47
CA TYR A 54 -8.48 -9.63 -8.52
C TYR A 54 -7.49 -10.46 -7.71
N VAL A 55 -6.19 -10.24 -7.90
CA VAL A 55 -5.13 -11.03 -7.22
C VAL A 55 -5.11 -10.75 -5.72
N THR A 56 -5.19 -9.49 -5.31
CA THR A 56 -5.18 -9.11 -3.87
C THR A 56 -6.38 -9.68 -3.11
N ARG A 57 -7.47 -10.05 -3.81
CA ARG A 57 -8.63 -10.69 -3.19
C ARG A 57 -8.28 -11.98 -2.46
N TRP A 58 -7.38 -12.80 -3.00
CA TRP A 58 -7.07 -14.13 -2.45
C TRP A 58 -5.58 -14.33 -2.15
N MET A 59 -4.68 -13.56 -2.75
CA MET A 59 -3.23 -13.75 -2.64
C MET A 59 -2.73 -13.64 -1.20
N MET A 60 -2.97 -12.51 -0.50
CA MET A 60 -2.54 -12.37 0.89
C MET A 60 -3.29 -13.28 1.86
N PRO A 61 -4.63 -13.44 1.76
CA PRO A 61 -5.35 -14.46 2.51
C PRO A 61 -4.75 -15.87 2.39
N LEU A 62 -4.32 -16.26 1.19
CA LEU A 62 -3.68 -17.56 0.94
C LEU A 62 -2.37 -17.71 1.74
N PHE A 63 -1.54 -16.67 1.80
CA PHE A 63 -0.32 -16.70 2.61
C PHE A 63 -0.61 -16.91 4.10
N PHE A 64 -1.64 -16.26 4.64
CA PHE A 64 -2.06 -16.47 6.03
C PHE A 64 -2.61 -17.88 6.25
N VAL A 65 -3.44 -18.40 5.34
CA VAL A 65 -3.95 -19.78 5.42
C VAL A 65 -2.81 -20.81 5.39
N ILE A 66 -1.85 -20.69 4.46
CA ILE A 66 -0.69 -21.60 4.40
C ILE A 66 0.20 -21.46 5.64
N SER A 67 0.31 -20.26 6.19
CA SER A 67 1.07 -20.03 7.42
C SER A 67 0.38 -20.65 8.65
N GLY A 68 -0.96 -20.62 8.70
CA GLY A 68 -1.78 -21.29 9.71
C GLY A 68 -1.61 -22.80 9.67
N ALA A 69 -1.68 -23.38 8.47
CA ALA A 69 -1.36 -24.78 8.22
C ALA A 69 0.05 -25.14 8.70
N SER A 70 1.03 -24.26 8.47
CA SER A 70 2.41 -24.47 8.93
C SER A 70 2.54 -24.38 10.45
N LEU A 71 1.71 -23.57 11.13
CA LEU A 71 1.69 -23.45 12.59
C LEU A 71 1.19 -24.74 13.26
N PHE A 72 0.22 -25.44 12.68
CA PHE A 72 -0.24 -26.75 13.17
C PHE A 72 0.92 -27.74 13.35
N TYR A 73 1.76 -27.89 12.32
CA TYR A 73 2.93 -28.76 12.39
C TYR A 73 4.06 -28.21 13.27
N ALA A 74 4.25 -26.90 13.28
CA ALA A 74 5.32 -26.27 14.05
C ALA A 74 5.08 -26.32 15.57
N ILE A 75 3.84 -26.11 16.01
CA ILE A 75 3.47 -26.12 17.43
C ILE A 75 3.58 -27.53 18.01
N ARG A 76 3.10 -28.57 17.30
CA ARG A 76 3.25 -29.97 17.71
C ARG A 76 4.72 -30.39 17.90
N LYS A 77 5.63 -29.81 17.11
CA LYS A 77 7.08 -30.05 17.23
C LYS A 77 7.77 -29.15 18.27
N SER A 78 7.10 -28.09 18.74
CA SER A 78 7.69 -27.14 19.68
C SER A 78 7.62 -27.68 21.10
N LYS A 79 8.76 -27.67 21.81
CA LYS A 79 8.86 -28.02 23.23
C LYS A 79 8.55 -26.79 24.11
N GLY A 80 7.37 -26.18 23.94
CA GLY A 80 6.87 -25.05 24.74
C GLY A 80 7.03 -23.65 24.11
N PHE A 81 6.51 -22.63 24.83
CA PHE A 81 6.36 -21.25 24.33
C PHE A 81 7.70 -20.57 24.02
N LYS A 82 8.69 -20.71 24.91
CA LYS A 82 10.00 -20.07 24.74
C LYS A 82 10.68 -20.48 23.43
N LYS A 83 10.68 -21.77 23.10
CA LYS A 83 11.28 -22.28 21.86
C LYS A 83 10.47 -21.85 20.63
N PHE A 84 9.13 -21.84 20.72
CA PHE A 84 8.26 -21.33 19.67
C PHE A 84 8.56 -19.86 19.36
N TYR A 85 8.56 -19.02 20.40
CA TYR A 85 8.83 -17.59 20.29
C TYR A 85 10.20 -17.31 19.66
N LEU A 86 11.27 -17.95 20.15
CA LEU A 86 12.62 -17.80 19.61
C LEU A 86 12.69 -18.16 18.13
N ASN A 87 12.14 -19.31 17.75
CA ASN A 87 12.15 -19.76 16.35
C ASN A 87 11.37 -18.80 15.44
N LYS A 88 10.25 -18.23 15.93
CA LYS A 88 9.44 -17.28 15.17
C LYS A 88 10.10 -15.91 15.08
N PHE A 89 10.70 -15.43 16.16
CA PHE A 89 11.41 -14.16 16.17
C PHE A 89 12.60 -14.18 15.20
N LEU A 90 13.46 -15.19 15.28
CA LEU A 90 14.61 -15.30 14.37
C LEU A 90 14.21 -15.48 12.92
N ARG A 91 13.11 -16.18 12.65
CA ARG A 91 12.66 -16.42 11.27
C ARG A 91 11.90 -15.26 10.65
N LEU A 92 11.19 -14.46 11.45
CA LEU A 92 10.27 -13.42 10.97
C LEU A 92 10.78 -12.02 11.29
N MET A 93 11.09 -11.76 12.57
CA MET A 93 11.47 -10.42 13.03
C MET A 93 12.88 -10.03 12.61
N VAL A 94 13.87 -10.92 12.66
CA VAL A 94 15.23 -10.60 12.20
C VAL A 94 15.23 -10.08 10.75
N PRO A 95 14.55 -10.74 9.78
CA PRO A 95 14.42 -10.16 8.45
C PRO A 95 13.67 -8.83 8.39
N VAL A 96 12.60 -8.63 9.18
CA VAL A 96 11.88 -7.35 9.25
C VAL A 96 12.81 -6.23 9.75
N LEU A 97 13.53 -6.47 10.85
CA LEU A 97 14.51 -5.53 11.41
C LEU A 97 15.57 -5.17 10.38
N THR A 98 16.15 -6.20 9.75
CA THR A 98 17.19 -5.99 8.73
C THR A 98 16.64 -5.17 7.57
N ALA A 99 15.49 -5.55 7.02
CA ALA A 99 14.89 -4.85 5.88
C ALA A 99 14.48 -3.42 6.23
N SER A 100 13.99 -3.16 7.45
CA SER A 100 13.59 -1.82 7.90
C SER A 100 14.73 -0.81 7.92
N VAL A 101 16.00 -1.25 8.02
CA VAL A 101 17.17 -0.36 8.03
C VAL A 101 18.04 -0.49 6.77
N THR A 102 17.64 -1.33 5.82
CA THR A 102 18.39 -1.55 4.56
C THR A 102 17.49 -1.38 3.34
N HIS A 103 16.63 -2.37 3.10
CA HIS A 103 15.78 -2.47 1.91
C HIS A 103 14.73 -1.37 1.88
N SER A 104 14.03 -1.16 3.00
CA SER A 104 13.03 -0.11 3.15
C SER A 104 13.58 1.29 2.86
N VAL A 105 14.84 1.55 3.24
CA VAL A 105 15.49 2.84 2.98
C VAL A 105 15.51 3.14 1.49
N LEU A 106 15.90 2.16 0.67
CA LEU A 106 15.92 2.30 -0.78
C LEU A 106 14.51 2.47 -1.35
N GLN A 107 13.53 1.71 -0.86
CA GLN A 107 12.15 1.82 -1.34
C GLN A 107 11.56 3.20 -1.05
N VAL A 108 11.72 3.70 0.17
CA VAL A 108 11.22 5.04 0.55
C VAL A 108 12.01 6.13 -0.18
N TYR A 109 13.33 5.99 -0.34
CA TYR A 109 14.12 6.93 -1.14
C TYR A 109 13.59 7.05 -2.58
N LEU A 110 13.36 5.91 -3.25
CA LEU A 110 12.84 5.88 -4.62
C LEU A 110 11.43 6.46 -4.69
N GLU A 111 10.59 6.20 -3.68
CA GLU A 111 9.27 6.83 -3.56
C GLU A 111 9.39 8.36 -3.46
N ARG A 112 10.16 8.87 -2.50
CA ARG A 112 10.31 10.32 -2.29
C ARG A 112 10.89 11.01 -3.52
N LEU A 113 11.81 10.36 -4.23
CA LEU A 113 12.37 10.84 -5.49
C LEU A 113 11.29 10.89 -6.59
N SER A 114 10.55 9.79 -6.78
CA SER A 114 9.52 9.69 -7.82
C SER A 114 8.34 10.65 -7.61
N HIS A 115 8.04 11.01 -6.36
CA HIS A 115 6.95 11.93 -6.02
C HIS A 115 7.39 13.40 -5.92
N GLY A 116 8.65 13.71 -6.25
CA GLY A 116 9.18 15.08 -6.15
C GLY A 116 9.33 15.61 -4.71
N GLN A 117 9.25 14.72 -3.72
CA GLN A 117 9.36 15.05 -2.28
C GLN A 117 10.82 15.09 -1.80
N PHE A 118 11.75 14.56 -2.58
CA PHE A 118 13.18 14.60 -2.32
C PHE A 118 13.98 14.79 -3.60
N SER A 119 15.08 15.55 -3.52
CA SER A 119 16.06 15.70 -4.59
C SER A 119 17.46 15.50 -4.01
N GLY A 120 18.27 14.62 -4.61
CA GLY A 120 19.63 14.34 -4.15
C GLY A 120 20.04 12.91 -4.38
N SER A 121 21.14 12.51 -3.74
CA SER A 121 21.64 11.13 -3.78
C SER A 121 21.07 10.28 -2.64
N PHE A 122 21.14 8.96 -2.78
CA PHE A 122 20.76 8.02 -1.72
C PHE A 122 21.46 8.31 -0.38
N PHE A 123 22.76 8.64 -0.42
CA PHE A 123 23.52 8.94 0.81
C PHE A 123 23.07 10.23 1.49
N SER A 124 22.62 11.23 0.71
CA SER A 124 22.03 12.45 1.28
C SER A 124 20.65 12.22 1.89
N PHE A 125 19.97 11.14 1.53
CA PHE A 125 18.67 10.76 2.10
C PHE A 125 18.80 9.99 3.42
N LEU A 126 19.91 9.28 3.67
CA LEU A 126 20.10 8.46 4.87
C LEU A 126 19.82 9.20 6.20
N PRO A 127 20.28 10.46 6.41
CA PRO A 127 19.95 11.20 7.62
C PRO A 127 18.45 11.52 7.75
N GLN A 128 17.75 11.66 6.63
CA GLN A 128 16.31 11.97 6.59
C GLN A 128 15.43 10.74 6.77
N TYR A 129 15.98 9.53 6.60
CA TYR A 129 15.21 8.29 6.70
C TYR A 129 14.59 8.07 8.08
N PHE A 130 15.28 8.49 9.14
CA PHE A 130 14.76 8.43 10.51
C PHE A 130 13.95 9.67 10.91
N ASN A 131 13.45 10.46 9.95
CA ASN A 131 12.52 11.53 10.22
C ASN A 131 11.09 11.00 10.10
N GLY A 132 10.47 10.66 11.24
CA GLY A 132 9.11 10.17 11.32
C GLY A 132 8.88 8.75 10.85
N VAL A 133 7.74 8.20 11.26
CA VAL A 133 7.34 6.83 10.95
C VAL A 133 6.56 6.81 9.65
N TYR A 134 6.96 5.95 8.73
CA TYR A 134 6.26 5.77 7.48
C TYR A 134 4.92 5.05 7.73
N MET A 135 3.81 5.73 7.40
CA MET A 135 2.44 5.21 7.60
C MET A 135 1.73 4.87 6.28
N GLY A 136 2.25 5.31 5.14
CA GLY A 136 1.68 5.08 3.84
C GLY A 136 2.30 5.96 2.75
N ILE A 137 1.97 5.65 1.50
CA ILE A 137 2.39 6.44 0.35
C ILE A 137 1.78 7.85 0.48
N GLY A 138 2.58 8.87 0.20
CA GLY A 138 2.17 10.28 0.31
C GLY A 138 2.06 10.81 1.74
N MET A 139 2.20 9.96 2.77
CA MET A 139 2.15 10.40 4.16
C MET A 139 3.51 10.91 4.65
N SER A 140 3.49 11.79 5.66
CA SER A 140 4.71 12.24 6.34
C SER A 140 5.42 11.10 7.08
N GLY A 141 6.75 11.20 7.20
CA GLY A 141 7.57 10.20 7.87
C GLY A 141 8.26 9.24 6.90
N ASN A 142 9.51 8.86 7.19
CA ASN A 142 10.33 8.05 6.28
C ASN A 142 10.67 6.66 6.83
N PHE A 143 10.66 6.46 8.14
CA PHE A 143 11.10 5.21 8.76
C PHE A 143 10.04 4.13 8.63
N ALA A 144 10.22 3.22 7.68
CA ALA A 144 9.33 2.09 7.46
C ALA A 144 9.68 0.89 8.35
N PHE A 145 9.32 1.03 9.63
CA PHE A 145 9.55 0.04 10.69
C PHE A 145 8.97 -1.36 10.38
N HIS A 146 7.88 -1.43 9.62
CA HIS A 146 7.26 -2.70 9.21
C HIS A 146 7.96 -3.37 8.02
N GLY A 147 9.04 -2.79 7.51
CA GLY A 147 9.81 -3.35 6.39
C GLY A 147 9.12 -3.19 5.04
N MET A 148 8.28 -2.16 4.85
CA MET A 148 7.47 -1.96 3.64
C MET A 148 6.58 -3.17 3.36
N HIS A 149 6.82 -3.89 2.27
CA HIS A 149 6.08 -5.10 1.88
C HIS A 149 6.28 -6.29 2.84
N LEU A 150 7.26 -6.22 3.74
CA LEU A 150 7.48 -7.24 4.77
C LEU A 150 6.49 -7.14 5.94
N TRP A 151 5.51 -6.23 5.90
CA TRP A 151 4.44 -6.14 6.92
C TRP A 151 3.81 -7.51 7.20
N PHE A 152 3.69 -8.36 6.17
CA PHE A 152 3.19 -9.72 6.32
C PHE A 152 3.97 -10.53 7.37
N LEU A 153 5.31 -10.43 7.41
CA LEU A 153 6.13 -11.16 8.38
C LEU A 153 5.94 -10.63 9.80
N LEU A 154 5.82 -9.30 9.96
CA LEU A 154 5.54 -8.65 11.23
C LEU A 154 4.18 -9.10 11.78
N PHE A 155 3.12 -8.97 10.98
CA PHE A 155 1.77 -9.39 11.38
C PHE A 155 1.68 -10.90 11.58
N LEU A 156 2.35 -11.70 10.74
CA LEU A 156 2.42 -13.15 10.95
C LEU A 156 3.10 -13.50 12.28
N PHE A 157 4.15 -12.78 12.67
CA PHE A 157 4.77 -12.95 13.98
C PHE A 157 3.79 -12.63 15.11
N LEU A 158 3.16 -11.45 15.07
CA LEU A 158 2.19 -11.02 16.08
C LEU A 158 1.00 -11.99 16.20
N TYR A 159 0.38 -12.35 15.07
CA TYR A 159 -0.73 -13.30 15.06
C TYR A 159 -0.31 -14.70 15.49
N SER A 160 0.91 -15.14 15.15
CA SER A 160 1.42 -16.42 15.66
C SER A 160 1.51 -16.44 17.19
N LEU A 161 1.82 -15.31 17.83
CA LEU A 161 1.87 -15.20 19.28
C LEU A 161 0.48 -15.14 19.90
N ILE A 162 -0.42 -14.30 19.35
CA ILE A 162 -1.81 -14.17 19.79
C ILE A 162 -2.51 -15.53 19.71
N CYS A 163 -2.35 -16.24 18.59
CA CYS A 163 -2.98 -17.55 18.38
C CYS A 163 -2.25 -18.69 19.09
N TYR A 164 -1.07 -18.49 19.70
CA TYR A 164 -0.29 -19.59 20.28
C TYR A 164 -1.09 -20.36 21.34
N TYR A 165 -1.67 -19.64 22.31
CA TYR A 165 -2.44 -20.26 23.39
C TYR A 165 -3.72 -20.93 22.88
N LEU A 166 -4.40 -20.30 21.92
CA LEU A 166 -5.56 -20.87 21.24
C LEU A 166 -5.20 -22.20 20.55
N PHE A 167 -4.09 -22.24 19.81
CA PHE A 167 -3.66 -23.43 19.09
C PHE A 167 -3.15 -24.55 20.00
N ILE A 168 -2.52 -24.22 21.12
CA ILE A 168 -2.17 -25.21 22.15
C ILE A 168 -3.44 -25.79 22.78
N TRP A 169 -4.41 -24.95 23.11
CA TRP A 169 -5.70 -25.41 23.63
C TRP A 169 -6.41 -26.34 22.63
N PHE A 170 -6.47 -25.96 21.34
CA PHE A 170 -7.00 -26.80 20.27
C PHE A 170 -6.32 -28.17 20.14
N LEU A 171 -5.02 -28.26 20.41
CA LEU A 171 -4.26 -29.52 20.36
C LEU A 171 -4.36 -30.35 21.66
N GLY A 172 -4.90 -29.77 22.73
CA GLY A 172 -5.05 -30.39 24.04
C GLY A 172 -6.52 -30.55 24.40
N THR A 173 -6.96 -29.86 25.45
CA THR A 173 -8.31 -29.98 26.02
C THR A 173 -9.41 -29.47 25.09
N GLY A 174 -9.09 -28.57 24.15
CA GLY A 174 -10.00 -28.02 23.15
C GLY A 174 -10.18 -28.86 21.89
N GLN A 175 -9.56 -30.04 21.81
CA GLN A 175 -9.61 -30.88 20.61
C GLN A 175 -11.05 -31.30 20.23
N SER A 176 -11.91 -31.59 21.21
CA SER A 176 -13.32 -31.91 20.97
C SER A 176 -14.08 -30.74 20.36
N PHE A 177 -13.84 -29.52 20.85
CA PHE A 177 -14.44 -28.30 20.32
C PHE A 177 -13.94 -28.00 18.90
N LEU A 178 -12.62 -28.13 18.65
CA LEU A 178 -12.04 -28.00 17.32
C LEU A 178 -12.69 -29.00 16.34
N ASN A 179 -12.82 -30.27 16.75
CA ASN A 179 -13.44 -31.31 15.93
C ASN A 179 -14.91 -31.01 15.64
N TRP A 180 -15.66 -30.49 16.62
CA TRP A 180 -17.04 -30.07 16.44
C TRP A 180 -17.17 -28.95 15.41
N ILE A 181 -16.44 -27.83 15.58
CA ILE A 181 -16.49 -26.71 14.62
C ILE A 181 -16.05 -27.14 13.22
N THR A 182 -14.92 -27.84 13.11
CA THR A 182 -14.41 -28.27 11.80
C THR A 182 -15.33 -29.28 11.13
N SER A 183 -16.09 -30.08 11.89
CA SER A 183 -17.12 -30.98 11.35
C SER A 183 -18.33 -30.21 10.82
N LEU A 184 -18.74 -29.12 11.48
CA LEU A 184 -19.78 -28.22 10.96
C LEU A 184 -19.32 -27.54 9.66
N MET A 185 -18.06 -27.08 9.63
CA MET A 185 -17.45 -26.50 8.43
C MET A 185 -17.28 -27.50 7.28
N ALA A 186 -17.24 -28.80 7.59
CA ALA A 186 -17.17 -29.87 6.60
C ALA A 186 -18.55 -30.35 6.12
N ILE A 187 -19.64 -29.61 6.40
CA ILE A 187 -20.95 -29.89 5.81
C ILE A 187 -20.95 -29.37 4.36
N PRO A 188 -21.26 -30.23 3.36
CA PRO A 188 -21.27 -29.83 1.96
C PRO A 188 -22.15 -28.60 1.71
N GLY A 189 -21.61 -27.57 1.03
CA GLY A 189 -22.35 -26.36 0.66
C GLY A 189 -22.43 -25.31 1.77
N LEU A 190 -22.57 -25.72 3.03
CA LEU A 190 -22.52 -24.78 4.17
C LEU A 190 -21.10 -24.33 4.52
N MET A 191 -20.06 -25.00 4.00
CA MET A 191 -18.66 -24.60 4.16
C MET A 191 -18.44 -23.11 3.85
N TYR A 192 -18.95 -22.61 2.73
CA TYR A 192 -18.79 -21.20 2.35
C TYR A 192 -19.42 -20.24 3.39
N LEU A 193 -20.60 -20.60 3.91
CA LEU A 193 -21.29 -19.81 4.92
C LEU A 193 -20.50 -19.78 6.24
N TRP A 194 -20.02 -20.93 6.72
CA TRP A 194 -19.32 -21.00 7.99
C TRP A 194 -17.99 -20.24 8.00
N PHE A 195 -17.27 -20.21 6.88
CA PHE A 195 -16.00 -19.48 6.80
C PHE A 195 -16.18 -17.96 6.68
N ILE A 196 -17.33 -17.47 6.21
CA ILE A 196 -17.63 -16.01 6.16
C ILE A 196 -18.21 -15.48 7.48
N ILE A 197 -18.88 -16.31 8.29
CA ILE A 197 -19.56 -15.86 9.52
C ILE A 197 -18.62 -15.07 10.46
N PRO A 198 -17.41 -15.54 10.80
CA PRO A 198 -16.50 -14.77 11.66
C PRO A 198 -16.11 -13.41 11.06
N MET A 199 -16.01 -13.31 9.73
CA MET A 199 -15.71 -12.05 9.04
C MET A 199 -16.92 -11.10 9.05
N LEU A 200 -18.13 -11.63 8.91
CA LEU A 200 -19.36 -10.84 9.06
C LEU A 200 -19.54 -10.33 10.48
N ILE A 201 -19.24 -11.16 11.48
CA ILE A 201 -19.25 -10.76 12.89
C ILE A 201 -18.26 -9.61 13.12
N MET A 202 -17.04 -9.72 12.58
CA MET A 202 -16.07 -8.61 12.64
C MET A 202 -16.63 -7.34 11.99
N TYR A 203 -17.20 -7.47 10.78
CA TYR A 203 -17.76 -6.35 10.03
C TYR A 203 -18.89 -5.62 10.75
N VAL A 204 -19.76 -6.36 11.48
CA VAL A 204 -20.87 -5.79 12.26
C VAL A 204 -20.36 -5.14 13.56
N LEU A 205 -19.46 -5.80 14.27
CA LEU A 205 -19.10 -5.43 15.64
C LEU A 205 -17.95 -4.43 15.74
N ILE A 206 -17.05 -4.39 14.75
CA ILE A 206 -15.84 -3.58 14.81
C ILE A 206 -16.03 -2.31 13.95
N PRO A 207 -15.70 -1.12 14.47
CA PRO A 207 -15.79 0.12 13.69
C PRO A 207 -15.03 0.03 12.36
N GLN A 208 -15.65 0.55 11.29
CA GLN A 208 -15.08 0.47 9.93
C GLN A 208 -13.74 1.20 9.81
N SER A 209 -13.52 2.27 10.58
CA SER A 209 -12.21 2.95 10.66
C SER A 209 -11.08 2.02 11.11
N VAL A 210 -11.37 1.06 11.99
CA VAL A 210 -10.40 0.08 12.47
C VAL A 210 -10.24 -1.07 11.48
N LEU A 211 -11.35 -1.54 10.89
CA LEU A 211 -11.33 -2.62 9.89
C LEU A 211 -10.72 -2.21 8.56
N ALA A 212 -10.80 -0.92 8.19
CA ALA A 212 -10.22 -0.39 6.97
C ALA A 212 -8.69 -0.31 7.03
N VAL A 213 -8.09 -0.24 8.23
CA VAL A 213 -6.63 -0.23 8.39
C VAL A 213 -6.07 -1.58 7.94
N GLY A 214 -5.34 -1.56 6.83
CA GLY A 214 -4.87 -2.77 6.20
C GLY A 214 -3.93 -2.53 5.03
N ASN A 215 -3.47 -3.63 4.45
CA ASN A 215 -2.67 -3.63 3.25
C ASN A 215 -2.91 -4.95 2.50
N GLY A 216 -2.59 -5.00 1.21
CA GLY A 216 -2.78 -6.21 0.38
C GLY A 216 -4.23 -6.58 0.12
N GLY A 217 -5.14 -5.59 0.10
CA GLY A 217 -6.55 -5.75 -0.25
C GLY A 217 -7.50 -6.03 0.92
N TRP A 218 -6.98 -6.13 2.15
CA TRP A 218 -7.78 -6.43 3.35
C TRP A 218 -7.30 -5.66 4.58
N GLY A 219 -8.24 -5.41 5.49
CA GLY A 219 -7.96 -4.99 6.86
C GLY A 219 -7.12 -6.01 7.63
N PHE A 220 -6.21 -5.54 8.48
CA PHE A 220 -5.30 -6.42 9.19
C PHE A 220 -6.03 -7.45 10.07
N LEU A 221 -7.14 -7.08 10.71
CA LEU A 221 -7.91 -7.98 11.58
C LEU A 221 -8.47 -9.21 10.85
N TYR A 222 -8.83 -9.11 9.58
CA TYR A 222 -9.33 -10.26 8.80
C TYR A 222 -8.25 -11.34 8.60
N TYR A 223 -6.97 -10.95 8.51
CA TYR A 223 -5.86 -11.89 8.37
C TYR A 223 -5.69 -12.82 9.56
N LEU A 224 -6.12 -12.41 10.76
CA LEU A 224 -6.15 -13.28 11.93
C LEU A 224 -7.08 -14.48 11.70
N TRP A 225 -8.25 -14.25 11.10
CA TRP A 225 -9.19 -15.32 10.78
C TRP A 225 -8.65 -16.25 9.69
N PHE A 226 -8.03 -15.72 8.64
CA PHE A 226 -7.37 -16.54 7.61
C PHE A 226 -6.27 -17.44 8.19
N LEU A 227 -5.49 -16.92 9.15
CA LEU A 227 -4.47 -17.70 9.86
C LEU A 227 -5.08 -18.85 10.68
N ILE A 228 -6.11 -18.56 11.48
CA ILE A 228 -6.82 -19.56 12.30
C ILE A 228 -7.44 -20.64 11.40
N SER A 229 -8.08 -20.21 10.33
CA SER A 229 -8.71 -21.10 9.34
C SER A 229 -7.71 -22.07 8.72
N GLY A 230 -6.51 -21.62 8.38
CA GLY A 230 -5.46 -22.50 7.86
C GLY A 230 -5.05 -23.60 8.83
N PHE A 231 -5.01 -23.30 10.13
CA PHE A 231 -4.76 -24.29 11.17
C PHE A 231 -5.91 -25.30 11.25
N MET A 232 -7.16 -24.82 11.22
CA MET A 232 -8.37 -25.64 11.29
C MET A 232 -8.54 -26.57 10.07
N ILE A 233 -8.21 -26.09 8.86
CA ILE A 233 -8.30 -26.87 7.63
C ILE A 233 -7.40 -28.10 7.73
N VAL A 234 -6.16 -27.92 8.17
CA VAL A 234 -5.19 -29.03 8.22
C VAL A 234 -5.40 -29.96 9.41
N SER A 235 -6.08 -29.50 10.47
CA SER A 235 -6.36 -30.33 11.65
C SER A 235 -7.45 -31.37 11.42
N ASN A 236 -8.29 -31.22 10.39
CA ASN A 236 -9.42 -32.12 10.12
C ASN A 236 -9.38 -32.68 8.69
N GLU A 237 -9.30 -34.01 8.56
CA GLU A 237 -9.26 -34.70 7.25
C GLU A 237 -10.58 -34.61 6.49
N ARG A 238 -11.73 -34.68 7.18
CA ARG A 238 -13.06 -34.55 6.56
C ARG A 238 -13.19 -33.19 5.86
N LEU A 239 -12.72 -32.12 6.51
CA LEU A 239 -12.73 -30.78 5.92
C LEU A 239 -11.84 -30.69 4.67
N GLN A 240 -10.63 -31.27 4.72
CA GLN A 240 -9.75 -31.36 3.54
C GLN A 240 -10.41 -32.12 2.38
N HIS A 241 -11.03 -33.27 2.66
CA HIS A 241 -11.76 -34.03 1.65
C HIS A 241 -12.94 -33.24 1.05
N GLN A 242 -13.65 -32.45 1.84
CA GLN A 242 -14.73 -31.60 1.33
C GLN A 242 -14.20 -30.49 0.41
N ILE A 243 -13.10 -29.83 0.78
CA ILE A 243 -12.44 -28.84 -0.09
C ILE A 243 -12.03 -29.49 -1.42
N ILE A 244 -11.47 -30.71 -1.38
CA ILE A 244 -11.12 -31.48 -2.58
C ILE A 244 -12.36 -31.78 -3.44
N ASN A 245 -13.43 -32.29 -2.83
CA ASN A 245 -14.65 -32.69 -3.53
C ASN A 245 -15.39 -31.50 -4.14
N GLN A 246 -15.37 -30.34 -3.49
CA GLN A 246 -16.07 -29.13 -3.95
C GLN A 246 -15.22 -28.21 -4.83
N ARG A 247 -13.97 -28.55 -5.16
CA ARG A 247 -13.03 -27.67 -5.89
C ARG A 247 -13.60 -27.06 -7.18
N TRP A 248 -14.41 -27.81 -7.93
CA TRP A 248 -15.04 -27.32 -9.17
C TRP A 248 -16.21 -26.38 -8.88
N VAL A 249 -17.00 -26.65 -7.83
CA VAL A 249 -18.04 -25.74 -7.35
C VAL A 249 -17.41 -24.44 -6.85
N SER A 250 -16.32 -24.54 -6.08
CA SER A 250 -15.55 -23.37 -5.64
C SER A 250 -14.98 -22.58 -6.81
N LEU A 251 -14.58 -23.26 -7.90
CA LEU A 251 -14.08 -22.58 -9.11
C LEU A 251 -15.19 -21.81 -9.81
N LEU A 252 -16.34 -22.44 -10.02
CA LEU A 252 -17.50 -21.77 -10.60
C LEU A 252 -17.92 -20.56 -9.75
N MET A 253 -18.05 -20.74 -8.43
CA MET A 253 -18.37 -19.66 -7.51
C MET A 253 -17.31 -18.56 -7.53
N GLY A 254 -16.03 -18.90 -7.49
CA GLY A 254 -14.92 -17.95 -7.51
C GLY A 254 -14.94 -17.09 -8.78
N VAL A 255 -15.12 -17.70 -9.94
CA VAL A 255 -15.20 -16.99 -11.23
C VAL A 255 -16.43 -16.09 -11.29
N VAL A 256 -17.61 -16.60 -10.94
CA VAL A 256 -18.86 -15.82 -10.99
C VAL A 256 -18.84 -14.65 -10.01
N LEU A 257 -18.44 -14.90 -8.75
CA LEU A 257 -18.42 -13.88 -7.70
C LEU A 257 -17.33 -12.83 -7.93
N SER A 258 -16.13 -13.23 -8.37
CA SER A 258 -15.09 -12.28 -8.77
C SER A 258 -15.51 -11.48 -9.99
N GLY A 259 -16.10 -12.12 -11.00
CA GLY A 259 -16.60 -11.44 -12.20
C GLY A 259 -17.64 -10.39 -11.86
N PHE A 260 -18.63 -10.74 -11.03
CA PHE A 260 -19.64 -9.79 -10.58
C PHE A 260 -19.03 -8.67 -9.71
N TYR A 261 -18.13 -9.00 -8.78
CA TYR A 261 -17.44 -7.99 -7.97
C TYR A 261 -16.64 -6.99 -8.82
N LEU A 262 -15.85 -7.48 -9.79
CA LEU A 262 -15.07 -6.63 -10.68
C LEU A 262 -15.96 -5.82 -11.62
N ASN A 263 -17.07 -6.40 -12.08
CA ASN A 263 -18.07 -5.66 -12.86
C ASN A 263 -18.64 -4.49 -12.04
N GLN A 264 -18.99 -4.72 -10.77
CA GLN A 264 -19.51 -3.66 -9.89
C GLN A 264 -18.50 -2.53 -9.65
N LEU A 265 -17.20 -2.82 -9.67
CA LEU A 265 -16.15 -1.82 -9.47
C LEU A 265 -15.78 -1.04 -10.74
N PHE A 266 -15.67 -1.73 -11.89
CA PHE A 266 -15.04 -1.15 -13.09
C PHE A 266 -16.00 -1.00 -14.28
N SER A 267 -17.19 -1.60 -14.26
CA SER A 267 -18.09 -1.56 -15.41
C SER A 267 -18.99 -0.31 -15.40
N PRO A 268 -19.19 0.34 -16.56
CA PRO A 268 -20.23 1.36 -16.72
C PRO A 268 -21.63 0.81 -16.51
N THR A 269 -21.84 -0.50 -16.77
CA THR A 269 -23.14 -1.18 -16.63
C THR A 269 -23.34 -1.81 -15.25
N ARG A 270 -22.63 -1.32 -14.22
CA ARG A 270 -22.78 -1.83 -12.86
C ARG A 270 -24.21 -1.66 -12.35
N VAL A 271 -24.66 -2.60 -11.53
CA VAL A 271 -25.97 -2.50 -10.86
C VAL A 271 -25.87 -1.45 -9.76
N VAL A 272 -26.77 -0.45 -9.81
CA VAL A 272 -26.84 0.60 -8.79
C VAL A 272 -27.72 0.11 -7.64
N PHE A 273 -27.09 -0.12 -6.48
CA PHE A 273 -27.78 -0.49 -5.25
C PHE A 273 -27.98 0.75 -4.35
N PRO A 274 -28.99 0.75 -3.47
CA PRO A 274 -29.13 1.78 -2.44
C PRO A 274 -27.86 1.90 -1.60
N VAL A 275 -27.47 3.13 -1.24
CA VAL A 275 -26.20 3.46 -0.57
C VAL A 275 -25.95 2.59 0.67
N GLY A 276 -26.98 2.37 1.50
CA GLY A 276 -26.89 1.55 2.71
C GLY A 276 -26.74 0.04 2.49
N ILE A 277 -27.09 -0.47 1.31
CA ILE A 277 -27.04 -1.91 0.98
C ILE A 277 -25.81 -2.24 0.11
N ASN A 278 -25.36 -1.28 -0.71
CA ASN A 278 -24.24 -1.47 -1.62
C ASN A 278 -22.96 -1.92 -0.91
N SER A 279 -22.64 -1.31 0.24
CA SER A 279 -21.47 -1.67 1.06
C SER A 279 -21.52 -3.11 1.56
N TRP A 280 -22.69 -3.58 1.99
CA TRP A 280 -22.92 -4.96 2.41
C TRP A 280 -22.78 -5.95 1.26
N ILE A 281 -23.36 -5.65 0.10
CA ILE A 281 -23.25 -6.50 -1.09
C ILE A 281 -21.79 -6.63 -1.51
N LEU A 282 -21.07 -5.53 -1.65
CA LEU A 282 -19.65 -5.55 -2.03
C LEU A 282 -18.79 -6.30 -1.01
N THR A 283 -19.09 -6.15 0.28
CA THR A 283 -18.41 -6.88 1.37
C THR A 283 -18.68 -8.39 1.29
N LEU A 284 -19.93 -8.80 1.09
CA LEU A 284 -20.30 -10.20 0.95
C LEU A 284 -19.68 -10.84 -0.28
N LEU A 285 -19.70 -10.16 -1.43
CA LEU A 285 -19.05 -10.61 -2.65
C LEU A 285 -17.54 -10.77 -2.45
N CYS A 286 -16.92 -9.80 -1.78
CA CYS A 286 -15.52 -9.84 -1.41
C CYS A 286 -15.21 -11.09 -0.57
N PHE A 287 -15.97 -11.35 0.51
CA PHE A 287 -15.73 -12.49 1.41
C PHE A 287 -15.94 -13.83 0.72
N LEU A 288 -17.07 -13.99 0.02
CA LEU A 288 -17.41 -15.24 -0.67
C LEU A 288 -16.43 -15.51 -1.82
N SER A 289 -16.06 -14.49 -2.58
CA SER A 289 -15.08 -14.60 -3.66
C SER A 289 -13.71 -15.04 -3.13
N ALA A 290 -13.26 -14.46 -2.03
CA ALA A 290 -11.97 -14.80 -1.43
C ALA A 290 -11.93 -16.27 -0.99
N TRP A 291 -12.92 -16.71 -0.22
CA TRP A 291 -12.99 -18.10 0.25
C TRP A 291 -13.17 -19.10 -0.88
N SER A 292 -13.95 -18.76 -1.91
CA SER A 292 -14.09 -19.59 -3.10
C SER A 292 -12.73 -19.83 -3.77
N TRP A 293 -11.94 -18.77 -4.02
CA TRP A 293 -10.59 -18.91 -4.58
C TRP A 293 -9.63 -19.66 -3.65
N LEU A 294 -9.71 -19.44 -2.33
CA LEU A 294 -8.89 -20.20 -1.37
C LEU A 294 -9.19 -21.70 -1.45
N PHE A 295 -10.47 -22.10 -1.53
CA PHE A 295 -10.85 -23.51 -1.66
C PHE A 295 -10.48 -24.10 -3.02
N VAL A 296 -10.54 -23.33 -4.11
CA VAL A 296 -9.99 -23.73 -5.41
C VAL A 296 -8.50 -24.05 -5.26
N ILE A 297 -7.71 -23.08 -4.80
CA ILE A 297 -6.26 -23.20 -4.74
C ILE A 297 -5.83 -24.35 -3.82
N LEU A 298 -6.46 -24.49 -2.66
CA LEU A 298 -6.20 -25.59 -1.74
C LEU A 298 -6.68 -26.93 -2.30
N GLY A 299 -7.88 -27.00 -2.88
CA GLY A 299 -8.47 -28.23 -3.40
C GLY A 299 -7.68 -28.79 -4.58
N PHE A 300 -7.35 -27.95 -5.56
CA PHE A 300 -6.46 -28.34 -6.67
C PHE A 300 -5.03 -28.61 -6.17
N GLY A 301 -4.52 -27.82 -5.23
CA GLY A 301 -3.19 -28.03 -4.64
C GLY A 301 -3.06 -29.40 -3.96
N MET A 302 -4.05 -29.80 -3.15
CA MET A 302 -4.05 -31.11 -2.50
C MET A 302 -4.21 -32.28 -3.49
N CYS A 303 -4.86 -32.08 -4.64
CA CYS A 303 -4.99 -33.13 -5.67
C CYS A 303 -3.72 -33.30 -6.50
N TYR A 304 -3.10 -32.19 -6.94
CA TYR A 304 -2.12 -32.21 -8.02
C TYR A 304 -0.70 -31.85 -7.58
N LEU A 305 -0.50 -31.27 -6.39
CA LEU A 305 0.82 -30.81 -5.92
C LEU A 305 1.39 -31.70 -4.81
N ALA A 306 0.81 -32.88 -4.54
CA ALA A 306 1.28 -33.81 -3.52
C ALA A 306 2.50 -34.65 -3.96
N PHE A 307 3.43 -34.07 -4.72
CA PHE A 307 4.61 -34.78 -5.25
C PHE A 307 5.94 -34.10 -4.88
N ASN A 308 6.99 -34.90 -4.73
CA ASN A 308 8.33 -34.43 -4.41
C ASN A 308 9.18 -34.21 -5.68
N ARG A 309 10.02 -33.17 -5.68
CA ARG A 309 11.09 -32.95 -6.67
C ARG A 309 12.38 -32.57 -5.93
N PRO A 310 13.56 -33.04 -6.36
CA PRO A 310 14.82 -32.75 -5.64
C PRO A 310 15.09 -31.26 -5.46
N TRP A 311 14.82 -30.45 -6.48
CA TRP A 311 15.04 -29.00 -6.46
C TRP A 311 14.01 -28.24 -5.60
N LEU A 312 12.86 -28.84 -5.28
CA LEU A 312 11.81 -28.18 -4.47
C LEU A 312 12.32 -27.84 -3.07
N LYS A 313 13.21 -28.65 -2.51
CA LYS A 313 13.83 -28.38 -1.21
C LYS A 313 14.66 -27.09 -1.27
N LEU A 314 15.51 -26.96 -2.29
CA LEU A 314 16.34 -25.77 -2.49
C LEU A 314 15.49 -24.53 -2.77
N ALA A 315 14.43 -24.67 -3.59
CA ALA A 315 13.51 -23.57 -3.86
C ALA A 315 12.78 -23.12 -2.58
N ASN A 316 12.32 -24.06 -1.75
CA ASN A 316 11.64 -23.72 -0.48
C ASN A 316 12.54 -23.00 0.51
N GLU A 317 13.84 -23.30 0.53
CA GLU A 317 14.81 -22.54 1.33
C GLU A 317 14.97 -21.10 0.80
N GLY A 318 14.84 -20.89 -0.51
CA GLY A 318 14.94 -19.58 -1.16
C GLY A 318 13.67 -18.72 -1.19
N ILE A 319 12.50 -19.26 -0.82
CA ILE A 319 11.22 -18.51 -0.85
C ILE A 319 11.28 -17.23 -0.02
N LEU A 320 11.81 -17.31 1.22
CA LEU A 320 11.86 -16.17 2.13
C LEU A 320 12.87 -15.10 1.64
N PRO A 321 14.12 -15.46 1.25
CA PRO A 321 15.01 -14.52 0.59
C PRO A 321 14.41 -13.83 -0.63
N PHE A 322 13.78 -14.61 -1.51
CA PHE A 322 13.11 -14.07 -2.69
C PHE A 322 12.00 -13.07 -2.29
N PHE A 323 11.16 -13.43 -1.32
CA PHE A 323 10.13 -12.54 -0.78
C PHE A 323 10.71 -11.25 -0.16
N ILE A 324 11.85 -11.30 0.49
CA ILE A 324 12.44 -10.08 1.08
C ILE A 324 12.97 -9.16 -0.03
N LEU A 325 13.64 -9.73 -1.04
CA LEU A 325 14.31 -8.97 -2.09
C LEU A 325 13.37 -8.42 -3.17
N HIS A 326 12.30 -9.14 -3.52
CA HIS A 326 11.62 -8.97 -4.80
C HIS A 326 11.16 -7.53 -5.09
N GLN A 327 10.47 -6.88 -4.16
CA GLN A 327 9.98 -5.52 -4.37
C GLN A 327 11.12 -4.50 -4.44
N THR A 328 12.14 -4.62 -3.59
CA THR A 328 13.30 -3.71 -3.59
C THR A 328 14.06 -3.77 -4.91
N VAL A 329 14.31 -4.97 -5.43
CA VAL A 329 15.01 -5.18 -6.70
C VAL A 329 14.15 -4.71 -7.87
N LEU A 330 12.84 -5.02 -7.85
CA LEU A 330 11.88 -4.52 -8.85
C LEU A 330 11.90 -2.99 -8.92
N LEU A 331 11.86 -2.31 -7.78
CA LEU A 331 11.88 -0.85 -7.72
C LEU A 331 13.21 -0.27 -8.18
N GLY A 332 14.34 -0.90 -7.83
CA GLY A 332 15.67 -0.48 -8.28
C GLY A 332 15.78 -0.47 -9.81
N PHE A 333 15.40 -1.56 -10.47
CA PHE A 333 15.40 -1.62 -11.94
C PHE A 333 14.26 -0.81 -12.56
N GLY A 334 13.07 -0.83 -11.95
CA GLY A 334 11.90 -0.11 -12.41
C GLY A 334 12.11 1.39 -12.47
N ASN A 335 12.79 1.98 -11.47
CA ASN A 335 13.12 3.41 -11.47
C ASN A 335 13.89 3.86 -12.72
N VAL A 336 14.76 2.99 -13.26
CA VAL A 336 15.54 3.29 -14.47
C VAL A 336 14.74 2.96 -15.73
N ILE A 337 14.16 1.75 -15.80
CA ILE A 337 13.52 1.24 -17.01
C ILE A 337 12.22 1.98 -17.34
N MET A 338 11.48 2.47 -16.33
CA MET A 338 10.24 3.21 -16.58
C MET A 338 10.47 4.53 -17.33
N ALA A 339 11.66 5.13 -17.20
CA ALA A 339 12.03 6.35 -17.92
C ALA A 339 12.37 6.12 -19.41
N TRP A 340 12.56 4.86 -19.84
CA TRP A 340 12.94 4.56 -21.23
C TRP A 340 11.78 4.81 -22.20
N GLN A 341 12.08 5.31 -23.39
CA GLN A 341 11.11 5.55 -24.47
C GLN A 341 10.93 4.30 -25.34
N ILE A 342 10.51 3.19 -24.71
CA ILE A 342 10.21 1.91 -25.37
C ILE A 342 8.79 1.45 -25.03
N HIS A 343 8.28 0.44 -25.75
CA HIS A 343 6.94 -0.09 -25.52
C HIS A 343 6.76 -0.64 -24.09
N ASP A 344 5.63 -0.35 -23.46
CA ASP A 344 5.38 -0.66 -22.04
C ASP A 344 5.45 -2.15 -21.73
N THR A 345 5.02 -3.02 -22.64
CA THR A 345 5.15 -4.48 -22.46
C THR A 345 6.61 -4.94 -22.42
N LEU A 346 7.50 -4.28 -23.18
CA LEU A 346 8.93 -4.56 -23.14
C LEU A 346 9.54 -4.05 -21.82
N LYS A 347 9.12 -2.87 -21.34
CA LYS A 347 9.53 -2.38 -20.01
C LYS A 347 9.19 -3.39 -18.92
N TRP A 348 7.95 -3.89 -18.92
CA TRP A 348 7.49 -4.90 -17.96
C TRP A 348 8.29 -6.20 -18.08
N ALA A 349 8.44 -6.74 -19.29
CA ALA A 349 9.18 -7.99 -19.53
C ALA A 349 10.66 -7.88 -19.10
N LEU A 350 11.30 -6.74 -19.35
CA LEU A 350 12.68 -6.47 -18.94
C LEU A 350 12.79 -6.37 -17.41
N VAL A 351 11.97 -5.54 -16.76
CA VAL A 351 11.98 -5.40 -15.29
C VAL A 351 11.73 -6.76 -14.62
N LEU A 352 10.74 -7.51 -15.10
CA LEU A 352 10.42 -8.84 -14.57
C LEU A 352 11.61 -9.80 -14.70
N SER A 353 12.17 -9.92 -15.91
CA SER A 353 13.22 -10.91 -16.22
C SER A 353 14.54 -10.56 -15.53
N VAL A 354 14.99 -9.31 -15.63
CA VAL A 354 16.23 -8.85 -15.02
C VAL A 354 16.15 -8.92 -13.49
N SER A 355 15.02 -8.52 -12.89
CA SER A 355 14.84 -8.64 -11.44
C SER A 355 14.85 -10.10 -11.00
N PHE A 356 14.18 -11.00 -11.73
CA PHE A 356 14.18 -12.43 -11.40
C PHE A 356 15.59 -13.02 -11.42
N ILE A 357 16.34 -12.77 -12.49
CA ILE A 357 17.73 -13.24 -12.63
C ILE A 357 18.61 -12.66 -11.52
N CYS A 358 18.46 -11.37 -11.22
CA CYS A 358 19.21 -10.69 -10.17
C CYS A 358 18.94 -11.30 -8.79
N ILE A 359 17.67 -11.49 -8.42
CA ILE A 359 17.28 -12.07 -7.12
C ILE A 359 17.82 -13.50 -6.99
N ILE A 360 17.67 -14.32 -8.03
CA ILE A 360 18.17 -15.70 -8.01
C ILE A 360 19.71 -15.72 -7.91
N SER A 361 20.41 -14.84 -8.61
CA SER A 361 21.87 -14.71 -8.54
C SER A 361 22.32 -14.28 -7.15
N ILE A 362 21.68 -13.28 -6.56
CA ILE A 362 21.96 -12.82 -5.18
C ILE A 362 21.74 -13.97 -4.19
N TYR A 363 20.64 -14.71 -4.36
CA TYR A 363 20.34 -15.86 -3.51
C TYR A 363 21.41 -16.95 -3.59
N ILE A 364 21.76 -17.41 -4.80
CA ILE A 364 22.69 -18.54 -4.99
C ILE A 364 24.13 -18.16 -4.62
N ILE A 365 24.57 -16.97 -4.99
CA ILE A 365 25.97 -16.54 -4.83
C ILE A 365 26.26 -16.08 -3.40
N PHE A 366 25.35 -15.30 -2.80
CA PHE A 366 25.58 -14.67 -1.50
C PHE A 366 24.74 -15.32 -0.40
N ILE A 367 23.42 -15.23 -0.47
CA ILE A 367 22.54 -15.57 0.67
C ILE A 367 22.66 -17.04 1.04
N HIS A 368 22.71 -17.93 0.06
CA HIS A 368 22.77 -19.37 0.29
C HIS A 368 24.12 -19.81 0.91
N LYS A 369 25.22 -19.12 0.59
CA LYS A 369 26.59 -19.52 0.96
C LYS A 369 27.06 -18.98 2.30
N PHE A 370 26.71 -17.74 2.66
CA PHE A 370 27.25 -17.08 3.85
C PHE A 370 26.25 -17.04 5.01
N ASP A 371 26.67 -17.54 6.18
CA ASP A 371 25.79 -17.66 7.35
C ASP A 371 25.23 -16.33 7.85
N LEU A 372 25.97 -15.23 7.72
CA LEU A 372 25.47 -13.90 8.06
C LEU A 372 24.21 -13.56 7.26
N PHE A 373 24.24 -13.74 5.94
CA PHE A 373 23.07 -13.48 5.10
C PHE A 373 21.97 -14.52 5.34
N ARG A 374 22.31 -15.79 5.55
CA ARG A 374 21.30 -16.80 5.95
C ARG A 374 20.55 -16.35 7.19
N PHE A 375 21.26 -15.88 8.22
CA PHE A 375 20.66 -15.38 9.45
C PHE A 375 19.79 -14.14 9.22
N LEU A 376 20.30 -13.12 8.52
CA LEU A 376 19.58 -11.87 8.25
C LEU A 376 18.30 -12.09 7.44
N PHE A 377 18.29 -13.08 6.55
CA PHE A 377 17.13 -13.48 5.74
C PHE A 377 16.26 -14.56 6.41
N GLY A 378 16.47 -14.86 7.70
CA GLY A 378 15.64 -15.79 8.49
C GLY A 378 15.78 -17.27 8.11
N MET A 379 16.87 -17.63 7.44
CA MET A 379 17.23 -19.01 7.08
C MET A 379 18.01 -19.68 8.22
N LYS A 380 18.09 -21.02 8.17
CA LYS A 380 18.93 -21.79 9.08
C LYS A 380 20.41 -21.62 8.71
N THR A 381 21.25 -21.30 9.68
CA THR A 381 22.71 -21.21 9.52
C THR A 381 23.36 -22.58 9.58
N PHE A 382 24.57 -22.70 9.01
CA PHE A 382 25.39 -23.91 9.06
C PHE A 382 26.18 -24.01 10.37
N HIS A 383 26.70 -22.87 10.85
CA HIS A 383 27.49 -22.82 12.09
C HIS A 383 26.63 -22.38 13.28
N SER A 384 27.02 -22.87 14.46
CA SER A 384 26.36 -22.59 15.75
C SER A 384 26.66 -21.21 16.33
N PHE A 385 27.54 -20.41 15.69
CA PHE A 385 27.84 -19.06 16.15
C PHE A 385 26.58 -18.21 16.32
N PHE A 386 25.64 -18.31 15.38
CA PHE A 386 24.38 -17.58 15.41
C PHE A 386 23.38 -18.09 16.47
N ASP A 387 23.66 -19.23 17.12
CA ASP A 387 22.88 -19.69 18.29
C ASP A 387 23.04 -18.73 19.48
N ILE A 388 24.02 -17.81 19.47
CA ILE A 388 24.12 -16.74 20.46
C ILE A 388 22.85 -15.88 20.50
N PHE A 389 22.16 -15.71 19.38
CA PHE A 389 20.90 -14.96 19.27
C PHE A 389 19.71 -15.69 19.91
N LEU A 390 19.87 -16.97 20.30
CA LEU A 390 18.91 -17.69 21.14
C LEU A 390 19.01 -17.29 22.62
N LYS A 391 20.08 -16.59 23.03
CA LYS A 391 20.25 -16.12 24.41
C LYS A 391 19.26 -14.99 24.69
N LYS A 392 18.55 -15.09 25.83
CA LYS A 392 17.53 -14.11 26.27
C LYS A 392 18.03 -12.65 26.23
N LYS A 393 19.27 -12.40 26.67
CA LYS A 393 19.86 -11.05 26.70
C LYS A 393 19.98 -10.43 25.30
N VAL A 394 20.46 -11.19 24.32
CA VAL A 394 20.63 -10.73 22.92
C VAL A 394 19.26 -10.48 22.26
N LEU A 395 18.28 -11.32 22.57
CA LEU A 395 16.92 -11.14 22.07
C LEU A 395 16.27 -9.86 22.62
N ILE A 396 16.47 -9.58 23.92
CA ILE A 396 15.98 -8.35 24.55
C ILE A 396 16.65 -7.14 23.90
N SER A 397 17.95 -7.17 23.64
CA SER A 397 18.63 -6.05 22.97
C SER A 397 18.10 -5.81 21.55
N LEU A 398 17.71 -6.85 20.80
CA LEU A 398 17.07 -6.67 19.49
C LEU A 398 15.69 -6.01 19.58
N HIS A 399 14.89 -6.34 20.60
CA HIS A 399 13.62 -5.67 20.84
C HIS A 399 13.81 -4.21 21.23
N ILE A 400 14.74 -3.96 22.16
CA ILE A 400 15.09 -2.60 22.57
C ILE A 400 15.55 -1.83 21.35
N LEU A 401 16.46 -2.37 20.52
CA LEU A 401 16.91 -1.71 19.30
C LEU A 401 15.73 -1.36 18.38
N PHE A 402 14.82 -2.30 18.14
CA PHE A 402 13.65 -2.04 17.27
C PHE A 402 12.77 -0.91 17.80
N VAL A 403 12.39 -0.98 19.07
CA VAL A 403 11.56 0.03 19.72
C VAL A 403 12.30 1.36 19.76
N SER A 404 13.59 1.36 20.11
CA SER A 404 14.43 2.57 20.13
C SER A 404 14.52 3.23 18.76
N LEU A 405 14.59 2.48 17.65
CA LEU A 405 14.59 3.06 16.30
C LEU A 405 13.23 3.71 15.97
N ILE A 406 12.12 3.08 16.36
CA ILE A 406 10.78 3.66 16.19
C ILE A 406 10.67 4.94 17.03
N VAL A 407 10.99 4.87 18.32
CA VAL A 407 10.94 6.03 19.23
C VAL A 407 11.87 7.12 18.74
N PHE A 408 13.10 6.80 18.33
CA PHE A 408 14.04 7.76 17.75
C PHE A 408 13.45 8.44 16.50
N SER A 409 12.78 7.69 15.63
CA SER A 409 12.17 8.25 14.43
C SER A 409 10.98 9.16 14.74
N VAL A 410 10.14 8.77 15.71
CA VAL A 410 9.06 9.62 16.22
C VAL A 410 9.63 10.87 16.88
N MET A 411 10.65 10.73 17.71
CA MET A 411 11.32 11.86 18.36
C MET A 411 11.99 12.77 17.33
N ASN A 412 12.60 12.26 16.27
CA ASN A 412 13.13 13.09 15.18
C ASN A 412 12.02 13.76 14.38
N GLN A 413 10.83 13.16 14.29
CA GLN A 413 9.67 13.83 13.71
C GLN A 413 9.21 14.98 14.59
N ILE A 414 9.23 14.81 15.91
CA ILE A 414 8.81 15.83 16.89
C ILE A 414 9.89 16.93 17.04
N SER A 415 11.16 16.55 17.17
CA SER A 415 12.32 17.44 17.29
C SER A 415 12.68 18.08 15.95
N GLY A 416 12.51 17.34 14.84
CA GLY A 416 12.55 17.86 13.47
C GLY A 416 11.29 18.62 13.09
N ALA A 417 10.17 18.44 13.80
CA ALA A 417 9.07 19.42 13.85
C ALA A 417 9.42 20.68 14.66
N GLY A 418 10.66 20.77 15.18
CA GLY A 418 11.37 22.02 15.42
C GLY A 418 11.68 22.80 14.13
N ILE A 419 11.53 22.19 12.94
CA ILE A 419 11.10 22.93 11.75
C ILE A 419 9.62 23.26 12.00
N ASN A 420 9.39 24.38 12.68
CA ASN A 420 8.08 24.91 13.04
C ASN A 420 7.06 24.61 11.91
N ARG A 421 6.16 23.64 12.11
CA ARG A 421 4.92 23.55 11.32
C ARG A 421 3.93 24.63 11.74
N ALA A 422 4.26 25.38 12.79
CA ALA A 422 3.64 26.67 13.04
C ALA A 422 3.70 27.48 11.74
N PRO A 423 2.57 28.03 11.31
CA PRO A 423 2.54 28.90 10.16
C PRO A 423 3.66 29.94 10.23
N MET A 424 4.39 30.13 9.13
CA MET A 424 5.45 31.14 9.11
C MET A 424 4.87 32.50 8.77
N PRO A 425 5.45 33.61 9.26
CA PRO A 425 5.09 34.95 8.79
C PRO A 425 5.03 34.99 7.27
N LEU A 426 3.98 35.60 6.73
CA LEU A 426 3.84 35.79 5.29
C LEU A 426 5.03 36.62 4.77
N THR A 427 5.89 36.02 3.93
CA THR A 427 7.09 36.67 3.38
C THR A 427 6.94 36.94 1.88
N TYR A 428 5.93 37.73 1.50
CA TYR A 428 5.74 38.13 0.10
C TYR A 428 6.83 39.11 -0.34
N ASP A 429 7.49 38.80 -1.45
CA ASP A 429 8.55 39.61 -2.06
C ASP A 429 8.13 40.00 -3.49
N PRO A 430 7.64 41.23 -3.75
CA PRO A 430 7.12 41.61 -5.06
C PRO A 430 8.17 41.59 -6.17
N GLY A 431 9.46 41.56 -5.85
CA GLY A 431 10.54 41.44 -6.83
C GLY A 431 10.86 40.00 -7.24
N GLN A 432 10.39 39.00 -6.49
CA GLN A 432 10.73 37.58 -6.71
C GLN A 432 9.53 36.64 -6.79
N ASP A 433 8.43 37.02 -6.15
CA ASP A 433 7.21 36.24 -6.05
C ASP A 433 6.18 36.72 -7.08
N ILE A 434 5.31 35.80 -7.50
CA ILE A 434 4.28 36.08 -8.48
C ILE A 434 2.93 35.85 -7.82
N LEU A 435 2.06 36.84 -7.94
CA LEU A 435 0.70 36.79 -7.42
C LEU A 435 -0.27 36.87 -8.59
N LEU A 436 -1.05 35.81 -8.76
CA LEU A 436 -2.07 35.70 -9.81
C LEU A 436 -3.45 35.77 -9.17
N ASP A 437 -4.38 36.37 -9.89
CA ASP A 437 -5.78 36.46 -9.55
C ASP A 437 -6.63 36.36 -10.83
N SER A 438 -7.94 36.62 -10.72
CA SER A 438 -8.87 36.55 -11.85
C SER A 438 -8.53 37.43 -13.06
N GLU A 439 -7.71 38.47 -12.90
CA GLU A 439 -7.30 39.38 -13.99
C GLU A 439 -6.26 38.75 -14.92
N PHE A 440 -5.55 37.71 -14.47
CA PHE A 440 -4.54 37.00 -15.27
C PHE A 440 -5.13 35.91 -16.17
N ILE A 441 -6.45 35.69 -16.12
CA ILE A 441 -7.12 34.69 -16.94
C ILE A 441 -7.07 35.10 -18.42
N THR A 442 -6.38 34.30 -19.22
CA THR A 442 -6.28 34.48 -20.68
C THR A 442 -7.24 33.56 -21.44
N LYS A 443 -7.54 32.39 -20.89
CA LYS A 443 -8.56 31.47 -21.43
C LYS A 443 -9.39 30.88 -20.29
N ARG A 444 -10.66 30.64 -20.56
CA ARG A 444 -11.60 30.00 -19.64
C ARG A 444 -12.62 29.20 -20.42
N SER A 445 -13.03 28.04 -19.91
CA SER A 445 -14.16 27.30 -20.45
C SER A 445 -15.47 28.09 -20.46
N SER A 446 -16.37 27.76 -21.39
CA SER A 446 -17.74 28.31 -21.41
C SER A 446 -18.67 27.65 -20.39
N ALA A 447 -18.28 26.51 -19.82
CA ALA A 447 -19.04 25.74 -18.83
C ALA A 447 -18.18 25.39 -17.60
N GLY A 448 -18.83 25.20 -16.45
CA GLY A 448 -18.26 24.72 -15.19
C GLY A 448 -17.31 25.63 -14.42
N VAL A 449 -16.97 26.80 -14.97
CA VAL A 449 -16.21 27.84 -14.27
C VAL A 449 -16.71 29.24 -14.61
N ARG A 450 -16.74 30.13 -13.63
CA ARG A 450 -17.11 31.55 -13.80
C ARG A 450 -16.31 32.43 -12.84
N VAL A 451 -16.25 33.73 -13.14
CA VAL A 451 -15.76 34.73 -12.19
C VAL A 451 -16.98 35.40 -11.59
N ILE A 452 -17.05 35.45 -10.26
CA ILE A 452 -18.17 36.03 -9.51
C ILE A 452 -17.68 37.19 -8.66
N ASP A 453 -18.60 38.07 -8.29
CA ASP A 453 -18.36 39.06 -7.25
C ASP A 453 -18.50 38.38 -5.88
N ASP A 454 -17.47 38.53 -5.04
CA ASP A 454 -17.41 37.96 -3.69
C ASP A 454 -16.68 38.97 -2.80
N GLN A 455 -17.41 39.61 -1.88
CA GLN A 455 -16.88 40.69 -1.04
C GLN A 455 -15.76 40.24 -0.09
N GLU A 456 -15.67 38.94 0.18
CA GLU A 456 -14.63 38.37 1.04
C GLU A 456 -13.34 38.02 0.29
N ALA A 457 -13.37 38.05 -1.05
CA ALA A 457 -12.21 37.82 -1.89
C ALA A 457 -11.27 39.04 -1.93
N SER A 458 -9.98 38.80 -2.15
CA SER A 458 -8.92 39.83 -2.12
C SER A 458 -9.24 41.11 -2.90
N LYS A 459 -9.76 40.95 -4.12
CA LYS A 459 -10.13 42.05 -5.03
C LYS A 459 -11.66 42.14 -5.26
N GLY A 460 -12.47 41.62 -4.34
CA GLY A 460 -13.93 41.58 -4.49
C GLY A 460 -14.44 40.62 -5.58
N ARG A 461 -13.54 39.80 -6.16
CA ARG A 461 -13.85 38.83 -7.22
C ARG A 461 -13.18 37.50 -6.94
N ALA A 462 -13.87 36.41 -7.24
CA ALA A 462 -13.35 35.05 -7.10
C ALA A 462 -13.67 34.21 -8.34
N ILE A 463 -12.80 33.23 -8.60
CA ILE A 463 -12.99 32.20 -9.62
C ILE A 463 -13.76 31.07 -8.96
N GLU A 464 -14.97 30.79 -9.45
CA GLU A 464 -15.81 29.72 -8.96
C GLU A 464 -15.87 28.58 -9.97
N PHE A 465 -15.48 27.39 -9.54
CA PHE A 465 -15.75 26.14 -10.24
C PHE A 465 -17.00 25.49 -9.64
N PHE A 466 -17.97 25.16 -10.48
CA PHE A 466 -19.30 24.71 -10.04
C PHE A 466 -19.80 23.44 -10.74
N SER A 467 -19.14 22.98 -11.81
CA SER A 467 -19.43 21.69 -12.47
C SER A 467 -18.16 21.08 -13.09
N ASP A 468 -18.30 19.88 -13.65
CA ASP A 468 -17.27 19.22 -14.48
C ASP A 468 -15.94 18.87 -13.79
N ALA A 469 -16.02 18.61 -12.47
CA ALA A 469 -14.93 18.07 -11.68
C ALA A 469 -14.51 16.66 -12.14
N ASN A 470 -13.20 16.41 -12.16
CA ASN A 470 -12.65 15.10 -12.52
C ASN A 470 -11.58 14.63 -11.53
N GLU A 471 -11.60 13.33 -11.21
CA GLU A 471 -10.61 12.68 -10.34
C GLU A 471 -9.18 12.67 -10.92
N GLN A 472 -8.99 13.08 -12.18
CA GLN A 472 -7.69 13.25 -12.83
C GLN A 472 -7.72 14.48 -13.74
N ALA A 473 -6.57 15.14 -13.93
CA ALA A 473 -6.43 16.21 -14.91
C ALA A 473 -6.67 15.67 -16.33
N ALA A 474 -7.66 16.22 -17.01
CA ALA A 474 -7.99 15.84 -18.37
C ALA A 474 -7.09 16.58 -19.36
N SER A 475 -6.79 15.93 -20.49
CA SER A 475 -6.07 16.58 -21.60
C SER A 475 -6.90 17.68 -22.27
N ASN A 476 -8.21 17.48 -22.34
CA ASN A 476 -9.19 18.44 -22.87
C ASN A 476 -10.39 18.57 -21.89
N PRO A 477 -10.23 19.32 -20.78
CA PRO A 477 -11.26 19.44 -19.76
C PRO A 477 -12.45 20.28 -20.21
N LEU A 478 -13.64 19.93 -19.72
CA LEU A 478 -14.85 20.73 -19.93
C LEU A 478 -14.82 22.04 -19.14
N ALA A 479 -14.23 22.05 -17.93
CA ALA A 479 -14.03 23.22 -17.10
C ALA A 479 -12.54 23.45 -16.80
N TYR A 480 -12.00 24.61 -17.20
CA TYR A 480 -10.64 25.04 -16.86
C TYR A 480 -10.46 26.55 -16.99
N ILE A 481 -9.36 27.05 -16.42
CA ILE A 481 -8.80 28.37 -16.71
C ILE A 481 -7.33 28.23 -17.08
N ASP A 482 -6.86 29.11 -17.97
CA ASP A 482 -5.44 29.35 -18.23
C ASP A 482 -5.08 30.77 -17.79
N MET A 483 -4.02 30.89 -17.01
CA MET A 483 -3.42 32.16 -16.61
C MET A 483 -2.01 32.29 -17.18
N GLN A 484 -1.68 33.45 -17.74
CA GLN A 484 -0.34 33.73 -18.25
C GLN A 484 0.39 34.73 -17.37
N PHE A 485 1.68 34.49 -17.17
CA PHE A 485 2.54 35.34 -16.35
C PHE A 485 4.00 35.18 -16.78
N SER A 486 4.84 36.16 -16.46
CA SER A 486 6.28 36.10 -16.71
C SER A 486 7.05 35.81 -15.42
N ALA A 487 8.02 34.90 -15.49
CA ALA A 487 8.83 34.50 -14.35
C ALA A 487 10.27 34.16 -14.77
N PRO A 488 11.28 34.41 -13.92
CA PRO A 488 12.59 33.80 -14.11
C PRO A 488 12.53 32.29 -13.87
N ALA A 489 13.41 31.54 -14.54
CA ALA A 489 13.58 30.11 -14.29
C ALA A 489 13.91 29.85 -12.80
N GLY A 490 13.47 28.70 -12.30
CA GLY A 490 13.74 28.26 -10.94
C GLY A 490 12.57 27.56 -10.28
N ARG A 491 12.77 27.21 -9.01
CA ARG A 491 11.80 26.53 -8.18
C ARG A 491 10.90 27.55 -7.46
N TYR A 492 9.60 27.29 -7.48
CA TYR A 492 8.58 28.10 -6.79
C TYR A 492 7.69 27.20 -5.94
N PHE A 493 7.43 27.62 -4.70
CA PHE A 493 6.37 27.08 -3.85
C PHE A 493 5.06 27.73 -4.23
N ILE A 494 4.04 26.94 -4.51
CA ILE A 494 2.70 27.42 -4.85
C ILE A 494 1.81 27.34 -3.62
N TRP A 495 1.19 28.46 -3.32
CA TRP A 495 0.09 28.60 -2.38
C TRP A 495 -1.14 29.07 -3.13
N MET A 496 -2.30 28.55 -2.78
CA MET A 496 -3.56 29.03 -3.32
C MET A 496 -4.41 29.54 -2.16
N ARG A 497 -5.14 30.63 -2.39
CA ARG A 497 -6.13 31.15 -1.45
C ARG A 497 -7.52 30.88 -2.01
N GLY A 498 -8.36 30.23 -1.20
CA GLY A 498 -9.66 29.76 -1.64
C GLY A 498 -10.58 29.41 -0.48
N LYS A 499 -11.84 29.12 -0.81
CA LYS A 499 -12.88 28.65 0.12
C LYS A 499 -13.84 27.67 -0.55
N THR A 500 -14.53 26.88 0.28
CA THR A 500 -15.68 26.06 -0.11
C THR A 500 -16.88 26.41 0.78
N ASP A 501 -18.06 26.56 0.20
CA ASP A 501 -19.29 26.89 0.95
C ASP A 501 -19.98 25.62 1.51
N ILE A 502 -19.47 24.42 1.21
CA ILE A 502 -20.05 23.13 1.61
C ILE A 502 -19.08 22.37 2.50
N ASP A 503 -19.56 21.89 3.64
CA ASP A 503 -18.79 21.07 4.58
C ASP A 503 -18.84 19.57 4.20
N ASN A 504 -17.97 19.14 3.27
CA ASN A 504 -17.92 17.76 2.79
C ASN A 504 -16.48 17.34 2.39
N GLY A 505 -16.06 16.13 2.77
CA GLY A 505 -14.74 15.57 2.47
C GLY A 505 -14.44 15.26 0.99
N TYR A 506 -15.26 15.78 0.07
CA TYR A 506 -15.12 15.63 -1.37
C TYR A 506 -15.11 16.98 -2.11
N THR A 507 -14.88 18.11 -1.42
CA THR A 507 -15.16 19.45 -1.97
C THR A 507 -14.11 20.52 -1.62
N ASP A 508 -12.90 20.47 -2.19
CA ASP A 508 -11.94 21.58 -2.05
C ASP A 508 -10.77 21.60 -3.06
N SER A 509 -10.32 20.46 -3.57
CA SER A 509 -9.08 20.43 -4.38
C SER A 509 -9.23 20.73 -5.89
N VAL A 510 -8.13 21.16 -6.49
CA VAL A 510 -7.93 21.40 -7.92
C VAL A 510 -6.71 20.69 -8.48
N TRP A 511 -6.68 20.53 -9.81
CA TRP A 511 -5.50 20.16 -10.56
C TRP A 511 -4.82 21.40 -11.13
N LEU A 512 -3.51 21.51 -10.93
CA LEU A 512 -2.67 22.52 -11.55
C LEU A 512 -1.68 21.89 -12.52
N GLN A 513 -1.52 22.50 -13.69
CA GLN A 513 -0.54 22.13 -14.71
C GLN A 513 0.22 23.38 -15.17
N VAL A 514 1.50 23.23 -15.47
CA VAL A 514 2.37 24.33 -15.92
C VAL A 514 3.02 24.01 -17.27
N ASP A 515 2.95 24.95 -18.20
CA ASP A 515 3.60 24.89 -19.52
C ASP A 515 3.41 23.55 -20.26
N ALA A 516 4.48 22.79 -20.46
CA ALA A 516 4.49 21.51 -21.18
C ALA A 516 3.63 20.42 -20.51
N GLN A 517 3.23 20.62 -19.26
CA GLN A 517 2.30 19.73 -18.57
C GLN A 517 0.86 19.91 -19.07
N ILE A 518 0.52 21.08 -19.62
CA ILE A 518 -0.83 21.40 -20.06
C ILE A 518 -1.24 20.45 -21.19
N GLY A 519 -2.32 19.69 -20.96
CA GLY A 519 -2.83 18.71 -21.92
C GLY A 519 -2.14 17.34 -21.86
N ALA A 520 -1.05 17.19 -21.10
CA ALA A 520 -0.41 15.90 -20.86
C ALA A 520 -1.16 15.12 -19.77
N GLN A 521 -1.47 13.84 -20.04
CA GLN A 521 -2.08 12.97 -19.03
C GLN A 521 -1.06 12.61 -17.94
N GLY A 522 -1.45 12.71 -16.67
CA GLY A 522 -0.64 12.30 -15.53
C GLY A 522 0.46 13.28 -15.09
N GLN A 523 0.59 14.44 -15.74
CA GLN A 523 1.47 15.52 -15.29
C GLN A 523 0.63 16.67 -14.74
N SER A 524 0.17 16.54 -13.50
CA SER A 524 -0.57 17.57 -12.78
C SER A 524 -0.27 17.48 -11.29
N VAL A 525 -0.37 18.60 -10.58
CA VAL A 525 -0.24 18.61 -9.13
C VAL A 525 -1.60 18.92 -8.50
N ARG A 526 -1.91 18.23 -7.40
CA ARG A 526 -3.09 18.52 -6.58
C ARG A 526 -2.79 19.73 -5.69
N LEU A 527 -3.72 20.67 -5.65
CA LEU A 527 -3.66 21.87 -4.82
C LEU A 527 -5.02 22.11 -4.17
N GLY A 528 -5.03 22.81 -3.04
CA GLY A 528 -6.26 23.34 -2.47
C GLY A 528 -7.04 22.40 -1.55
N ASN A 529 -6.41 21.51 -0.79
CA ASN A 529 -7.15 20.67 0.16
C ASN A 529 -7.57 21.50 1.42
N TRP A 530 -8.40 22.53 1.23
CA TRP A 530 -8.74 23.55 2.24
C TRP A 530 -9.64 23.07 3.36
N LEU A 531 -10.59 22.17 3.13
CA LEU A 531 -11.56 21.74 4.14
C LEU A 531 -10.87 20.96 5.28
N ASP A 532 -9.76 20.29 4.96
CA ASP A 532 -8.91 19.65 5.95
C ASP A 532 -8.13 20.66 6.83
N VAL A 533 -8.15 21.95 6.48
CA VAL A 533 -7.32 23.02 7.10
C VAL A 533 -8.15 24.22 7.60
N HIS A 534 -9.27 24.55 6.95
CA HIS A 534 -10.09 25.75 7.18
C HIS A 534 -11.59 25.40 7.25
N PRO A 535 -12.39 26.11 8.08
CA PRO A 535 -13.85 25.95 8.09
C PRO A 535 -14.51 26.31 6.75
N ALA A 536 -15.64 25.69 6.45
CA ALA A 536 -16.48 26.06 5.31
C ALA A 536 -16.87 27.55 5.37
N GLY A 537 -16.87 28.21 4.21
CA GLY A 537 -17.17 29.63 4.03
C GLY A 537 -16.00 30.58 4.28
N VAL A 538 -14.83 30.10 4.72
CA VAL A 538 -13.69 30.96 5.07
C VAL A 538 -12.58 30.87 4.02
N TYR A 539 -12.14 32.01 3.49
CA TYR A 539 -10.94 32.07 2.64
C TYR A 539 -9.69 31.78 3.46
N GLY A 540 -8.87 30.83 3.00
CA GLY A 540 -7.59 30.48 3.63
C GLY A 540 -6.53 30.13 2.60
N TRP A 541 -5.26 30.10 3.01
CA TRP A 541 -4.16 29.61 2.16
C TRP A 541 -4.01 28.09 2.30
N ALA A 542 -3.77 27.38 1.20
CA ALA A 542 -3.45 25.95 1.21
C ALA A 542 -2.49 25.58 0.07
N GLY A 543 -1.71 24.52 0.31
CA GLY A 543 -0.91 23.80 -0.69
C GLY A 543 -1.64 22.51 -1.08
N ASP A 544 -1.01 21.34 -0.91
CA ASP A 544 -1.72 20.03 -0.97
C ASP A 544 -2.40 19.67 0.37
N THR A 545 -2.22 20.53 1.37
CA THR A 545 -2.86 20.67 2.70
C THR A 545 -2.06 21.82 3.37
N ASP A 546 -1.29 21.52 4.42
CA ASP A 546 -0.33 22.43 5.08
C ASP A 546 1.04 22.47 4.38
N ASP A 547 1.34 21.47 3.56
CA ASP A 547 2.60 21.35 2.85
C ASP A 547 2.54 22.08 1.49
N PRO A 548 3.52 22.95 1.16
CA PRO A 548 3.57 23.59 -0.14
C PRO A 548 3.84 22.57 -1.24
N ILE A 549 3.22 22.81 -2.38
CA ILE A 549 3.64 22.19 -3.63
C ILE A 549 4.74 23.04 -4.25
N SER A 550 5.77 22.40 -4.82
CA SER A 550 6.77 23.12 -5.62
C SER A 550 6.71 22.77 -7.09
N ILE A 551 6.74 23.78 -7.95
CA ILE A 551 6.94 23.64 -9.39
C ILE A 551 8.34 24.13 -9.78
N GLU A 552 8.83 23.62 -10.91
CA GLU A 552 10.09 24.04 -11.51
C GLU A 552 9.82 24.66 -12.88
N LEU A 553 10.08 25.96 -13.00
CA LEU A 553 10.03 26.69 -14.27
C LEU A 553 11.39 26.53 -14.96
N LYS A 554 11.41 25.79 -16.07
CA LYS A 554 12.67 25.40 -16.74
C LYS A 554 13.37 26.54 -17.45
N ASN A 555 12.60 27.46 -18.01
CA ASN A 555 13.10 28.59 -18.80
C ASN A 555 12.62 29.90 -18.16
N PRO A 556 13.37 31.01 -18.29
CA PRO A 556 12.85 32.33 -17.97
C PRO A 556 11.91 32.82 -19.08
N GLY A 557 10.89 33.61 -18.73
CA GLY A 557 10.00 34.27 -19.68
C GLY A 557 8.53 34.00 -19.37
N ASP A 558 7.72 33.92 -20.41
CA ASP A 558 6.27 33.72 -20.29
C ASP A 558 5.93 32.25 -20.02
N HIS A 559 5.06 32.06 -19.04
CA HIS A 559 4.56 30.77 -18.59
C HIS A 559 3.04 30.75 -18.60
N THR A 560 2.48 29.55 -18.67
CA THR A 560 1.03 29.34 -18.53
C THR A 560 0.76 28.35 -17.39
N ILE A 561 -0.13 28.72 -16.48
CA ILE A 561 -0.74 27.80 -15.51
C ILE A 561 -2.16 27.48 -15.96
N ARG A 562 -2.48 26.18 -16.02
CA ARG A 562 -3.86 25.69 -16.16
C ARG A 562 -4.37 25.16 -14.84
N ILE A 563 -5.60 25.55 -14.48
CA ILE A 563 -6.34 24.97 -13.35
C ILE A 563 -7.59 24.26 -13.85
N GLN A 564 -7.81 23.05 -13.36
CA GLN A 564 -9.00 22.24 -13.61
C GLN A 564 -9.64 21.83 -12.27
N PRO A 565 -10.97 21.75 -12.18
CA PRO A 565 -11.62 21.30 -10.95
C PRO A 565 -11.38 19.82 -10.74
N ARG A 566 -10.86 19.45 -9.57
CA ARG A 566 -10.88 18.06 -9.10
C ARG A 566 -12.16 17.78 -8.32
N GLN A 567 -12.61 18.76 -7.56
CA GLN A 567 -13.78 18.74 -6.69
C GLN A 567 -14.52 20.08 -6.76
N ILE A 568 -15.82 20.11 -6.45
CA ILE A 568 -16.71 21.27 -6.62
C ILE A 568 -17.85 21.26 -5.58
N PRO A 569 -18.53 22.39 -5.34
CA PRO A 569 -18.16 23.74 -5.78
C PRO A 569 -17.02 24.30 -4.94
N HIS A 570 -16.18 25.15 -5.52
CA HIS A 570 -15.12 25.85 -4.77
C HIS A 570 -14.75 27.19 -5.41
N ARG A 571 -14.15 28.07 -4.62
CA ARG A 571 -13.76 29.43 -5.02
C ARG A 571 -12.28 29.70 -4.75
N ILE A 572 -11.62 30.35 -5.70
CA ILE A 572 -10.21 30.75 -5.61
C ILE A 572 -10.10 32.24 -5.89
N ASP A 573 -9.38 32.98 -5.06
CA ASP A 573 -9.17 34.41 -5.26
C ASP A 573 -7.70 34.77 -5.56
N GLN A 574 -6.74 34.02 -5.02
CA GLN A 574 -5.31 34.25 -5.28
C GLN A 574 -4.52 32.96 -5.48
N ILE A 575 -3.50 33.03 -6.33
CA ILE A 575 -2.46 32.00 -6.47
C ILE A 575 -1.12 32.70 -6.32
N TRP A 576 -0.32 32.22 -5.38
CA TRP A 576 0.95 32.81 -5.03
C TRP A 576 2.09 31.82 -5.29
N LEU A 577 3.00 32.20 -6.17
CA LEU A 577 4.24 31.48 -6.44
C LEU A 577 5.37 32.20 -5.68
N SER A 578 5.87 31.57 -4.61
CA SER A 578 6.93 32.11 -3.77
C SER A 578 8.25 31.38 -3.92
N ARG A 579 9.36 32.09 -3.87
CA ARG A 579 10.69 31.45 -3.77
C ARG A 579 11.08 31.11 -2.33
N LYS A 580 10.46 31.75 -1.33
CA LYS A 580 10.91 31.71 0.07
C LYS A 580 9.85 31.13 1.03
N GLN A 581 8.57 31.21 0.68
CA GLN A 581 7.46 30.71 1.51
C GLN A 581 7.35 29.18 1.43
N HIS A 582 8.16 28.49 2.23
CA HIS A 582 8.24 27.03 2.29
C HIS A 582 7.32 26.40 3.35
N ARG A 583 6.44 27.19 3.98
CA ARG A 583 5.43 26.76 4.97
C ARG A 583 4.17 27.61 4.85
N ILE A 584 3.04 27.09 5.33
CA ILE A 584 1.76 27.81 5.28
C ILE A 584 1.88 29.20 5.95
N PRO A 585 1.29 30.25 5.37
CA PRO A 585 1.30 31.58 5.99
C PRO A 585 0.54 31.60 7.31
N ASN A 586 1.03 32.36 8.28
CA ASN A 586 0.38 32.57 9.59
C ASN A 586 -0.84 33.49 9.58
N THR A 587 -1.42 33.67 8.42
CA THR A 587 -2.58 34.51 8.20
C THR A 587 -3.42 33.90 7.11
N THR A 588 -4.73 34.08 7.21
CA THR A 588 -5.67 33.81 6.12
C THR A 588 -5.94 35.06 5.27
N ASN A 589 -5.35 36.20 5.64
CA ASN A 589 -5.48 37.44 4.90
C ASN A 589 -4.87 37.31 3.49
N PRO A 590 -5.44 38.00 2.50
CA PRO A 590 -4.86 38.03 1.17
C PRO A 590 -3.54 38.80 1.15
N ILE A 591 -2.73 38.52 0.14
CA ILE A 591 -1.59 39.38 -0.22
C ILE A 591 -2.18 40.59 -0.96
N LYS A 592 -1.85 41.80 -0.49
CA LYS A 592 -2.35 43.05 -1.06
C LYS A 592 -1.45 43.60 -2.15
#